data_AF-A0A8H8X021-F1
#
_entry.id   AF-A0A8H8X021-F1
#
_cell.length_a   1.000
_cell.length_b   1.000
_cell.length_c   1.000
_cell.angle_alpha   90.00
_cell.angle_beta   90.00
_cell.angle_gamma   90.00
#
_symmetry.space_group_name_H-M   'P 1'
#
loop_
_entity.id
_entity.type
_entity.pdbx_description
1 polymer ?
#
loop_
_entity_poly.entity_id
_entity_poly.type
_entity_poly.pdbx_seq_one_letter_code
_entity_poly.pdbx_strand_id
1 'polypeptide(L)' 'METEAAAYCRLFKAALVFTHSREDVEDLWRINAETRRRYDLTEVHVADLVQSVRQHLETLRKREIRGA' A
#
# COMPACT_ATOMS: atom_id res chain seq x y z
N MET A 1 -21.79 -2.62 9.82
CA MET A 1 -21.27 -3.35 8.64
C MET A 1 -20.06 -2.60 8.14
N GLU A 2 -19.03 -3.31 7.71
CA GLU A 2 -17.86 -2.69 7.08
C GLU A 2 -18.16 -2.37 5.61
N THR A 3 -17.64 -1.25 5.11
CA THR A 3 -17.75 -0.85 3.70
C THR A 3 -16.72 -1.59 2.84
N GLU A 4 -17.01 -1.77 1.54
CA GLU A 4 -16.05 -2.39 0.61
C GLU A 4 -14.72 -1.62 0.54
N ALA A 5 -14.77 -0.29 0.65
CA ALA A 5 -13.59 0.57 0.73
C ALA A 5 -12.69 0.22 1.93
N ALA A 6 -13.27 0.06 3.12
CA ALA A 6 -12.51 -0.30 4.32
C ALA A 6 -11.93 -1.71 4.21
N ALA A 7 -12.70 -2.67 3.69
CA ALA A 7 -12.22 -4.02 3.44
C ALA A 7 -11.03 -4.04 2.46
N TYR A 8 -11.13 -3.27 1.37
CA TYR A 8 -10.04 -3.11 0.41
C TYR A 8 -8.79 -2.49 1.04
N CYS A 9 -8.93 -1.44 1.85
CA CYS A 9 -7.80 -0.80 2.53
C CYS A 9 -7.04 -1.78 3.43
N ARG A 10 -7.74 -2.66 4.14
CA ARG A 10 -7.09 -3.71 4.95
C ARG A 10 -6.36 -4.73 4.08
N LEU A 11 -6.95 -5.19 2.98
CA LEU A 11 -6.32 -6.14 2.07
C LEU A 11 -5.06 -5.55 1.43
N PHE A 12 -5.11 -4.29 1.00
CA PHE A 12 -3.96 -3.59 0.45
C PHE A 12 -2.81 -3.50 1.48
N LYS A 13 -3.12 -3.10 2.71
CA LYS A 13 -2.12 -3.03 3.79
C LYS A 13 -1.52 -4.39 4.10
N ALA A 14 -2.31 -5.46 4.09
CA ALA A 14 -1.82 -6.81 4.26
C ALA A 14 -0.86 -7.20 3.12
N ALA A 15 -1.23 -6.94 1.86
CA ALA A 15 -0.38 -7.20 0.70
C ALA A 15 0.95 -6.45 0.77
N LEU A 16 0.93 -5.19 1.22
CA LEU A 16 2.14 -4.37 1.36
C LEU A 16 3.18 -5.03 2.28
N VAL A 17 2.77 -5.66 3.38
CA VAL A 17 3.68 -6.36 4.30
C VAL A 17 4.48 -7.49 3.62
N PHE A 18 3.91 -8.13 2.60
CA PHE A 18 4.54 -9.22 1.85
C PHE A 18 5.36 -8.74 0.65
N THR A 19 5.40 -7.44 0.37
CA THR A 19 6.28 -6.89 -0.68
C THR A 19 7.69 -6.70 -0.13
N HIS A 20 8.70 -7.13 -0.91
CA HIS A 20 10.09 -7.19 -0.45
C HIS A 20 11.03 -6.28 -1.24
N SER A 21 10.59 -5.79 -2.40
CA SER A 21 11.32 -4.82 -3.20
C SER A 21 10.52 -3.55 -3.41
N ARG A 22 11.21 -2.47 -3.80
CA ARG A 22 10.56 -1.23 -4.22
C ARG A 22 9.68 -1.44 -5.46
N GLU A 23 10.12 -2.29 -6.39
CA GLU A 23 9.38 -2.62 -7.61
C GLU A 23 8.04 -3.28 -7.28
N ASP A 24 8.01 -4.26 -6.36
CA ASP A 24 6.78 -4.90 -5.91
C ASP A 24 5.79 -3.90 -5.28
N VAL A 25 6.31 -2.91 -4.55
CA VAL A 25 5.49 -1.84 -3.96
C VAL A 25 4.91 -0.94 -5.03
N GLU A 26 5.68 -0.60 -6.07
CA GLU A 26 5.23 0.21 -7.20
C GLU A 26 4.14 -0.54 -8.00
N ASP A 27 4.30 -1.85 -8.21
CA ASP A 27 3.29 -2.71 -8.83
C ASP A 27 2.01 -2.79 -8.01
N LEU A 28 2.13 -3.02 -6.71
CA LEU A 28 0.99 -3.03 -5.80
C LEU A 28 0.26 -1.68 -5.81
N TRP A 29 1.00 -0.56 -5.85
CA TRP A 29 0.43 0.78 -5.92
C TRP A 29 -0.28 1.07 -7.25
N ARG A 30 0.24 0.55 -8.35
CA ARG A 30 -0.39 0.64 -9.68
C ARG A 30 -1.74 -0.08 -9.70
N ILE A 31 -1.81 -1.31 -9.18
CA ILE A 31 -3.07 -2.05 -9.02
C ILE A 31 -4.06 -1.25 -8.16
N ASN A 32 -3.58 -0.57 -7.12
CA ASN A 32 -4.42 0.29 -6.29
C ASN A 32 -4.98 1.48 -7.04
N ALA A 33 -4.18 2.17 -7.85
CA ALA A 33 -4.66 3.29 -8.67
C ALA A 33 -5.83 2.90 -9.60
N GLU A 34 -5.77 1.71 -10.20
CA GLU A 34 -6.86 1.15 -11.01
C GLU A 34 -8.08 0.82 -10.15
N THR A 35 -7.84 0.29 -8.95
CA THR A 35 -8.86 -0.18 -8.02
C THR A 35 -9.59 0.96 -7.29
N ARG A 36 -8.95 2.13 -7.11
CA ARG A 36 -9.54 3.32 -6.50
C ARG A 36 -10.80 3.81 -7.18
N ARG A 37 -10.85 3.71 -8.52
CA ARG A 37 -12.03 4.06 -9.31
C ARG A 37 -13.20 3.10 -9.09
N ARG A 38 -12.92 1.87 -8.68
CA ARG A 38 -13.93 0.80 -8.50
C ARG A 38 -14.59 0.85 -7.13
N TYR A 39 -13.85 1.19 -6.08
CA TYR A 39 -14.33 1.15 -4.69
C TYR A 39 -14.64 2.52 -4.08
N ASP A 40 -14.64 3.59 -4.89
CA ASP A 40 -14.90 4.96 -4.47
C ASP A 40 -14.14 5.36 -3.19
N LEU A 41 -12.82 5.10 -3.21
CA LEU A 41 -11.97 5.37 -2.04
C LEU A 41 -11.94 6.87 -1.73
N THR A 42 -12.45 7.23 -0.55
CA THR A 42 -12.41 8.62 -0.07
C THR A 42 -10.98 9.11 0.16
N GLU A 43 -10.79 10.44 0.21
CA GLU A 43 -9.47 11.05 0.47
C GLU A 43 -8.80 10.53 1.75
N VAL A 44 -9.58 10.23 2.79
CA VAL A 44 -9.08 9.68 4.06
C VAL A 44 -8.46 8.30 3.87
N HIS A 45 -9.14 7.41 3.15
CA HIS A 45 -8.61 6.08 2.83
C HIS A 45 -7.31 6.19 2.03
N VAL A 46 -7.29 7.09 1.05
CA VAL A 46 -6.13 7.30 0.19
C VAL A 46 -4.94 7.80 0.99
N ALA A 47 -5.13 8.80 1.85
CA ALA A 47 -4.06 9.37 2.68
C ALA A 47 -3.43 8.30 3.57
N ASP A 48 -4.27 7.45 4.18
CA ASP A 48 -3.84 6.33 5.02
C ASP A 48 -3.04 5.27 4.23
N LEU A 49 -3.48 4.93 3.01
CA LEU A 49 -2.73 4.03 2.12
C LEU A 49 -1.39 4.64 1.68
N VAL A 50 -1.35 5.92 1.33
CA VAL A 50 -0.11 6.63 0.97
C VAL A 50 0.89 6.60 2.14
N GLN A 51 0.42 6.87 3.36
CA GLN A 51 1.28 6.85 4.54
C GLN A 51 1.88 5.45 4.78
N SER A 52 1.06 4.42 4.64
CA SER A 52 1.50 3.02 4.80
C SER A 52 2.58 2.66 3.79
N VAL A 53 2.40 3.03 2.52
CA VAL A 53 3.38 2.82 1.45
C VAL A 53 4.70 3.54 1.73
N ARG A 54 4.65 4.82 2.15
CA ARG A 54 5.85 5.58 2.49
C ARG A 54 6.65 4.94 3.62
N GLN A 55 5.96 4.51 4.69
CA GLN A 55 6.59 3.83 5.83
C GLN A 55 7.23 2.50 5.43
N HIS A 56 6.56 1.74 4.56
CA HIS A 56 7.09 0.47 4.07
C HIS A 56 8.34 0.65 3.19
N LEU A 57 8.31 1.60 2.25
CA LEU A 57 9.48 1.93 1.43
C LEU A 57 10.67 2.39 2.27
N GLU A 58 10.44 3.17 3.33
CA GLU A 58 11.51 3.55 4.25
C GLU A 58 12.09 2.33 4.98
N THR A 59 11.25 1.36 5.32
CA THR A 59 11.66 0.10 5.94
C THR A 59 12.52 -0.73 5.00
N LEU A 60 12.12 -0.87 3.73
CA LEU A 60 12.90 -1.55 2.70
C LEU A 60 14.27 -0.89 2.50
N ARG A 61 14.31 0.43 2.36
CA ARG A 61 15.57 1.19 2.24
C ARG A 61 16.53 0.96 3.40
N LYS A 62 16.02 0.94 4.65
CA LYS A 62 16.83 0.67 5.84
C LYS A 62 17.39 -0.76 5.85
N ARG A 63 16.69 -1.73 5.26
CA ARG A 63 17.18 -3.12 5.12
C ARG A 63 18.28 -3.21 4.08
N GLU A 64 18.13 -2.54 2.94
CA GLU A 64 19.15 -2.49 1.88
C GLU A 64 20.48 -1.93 2.39
N ILE A 65 20.46 -0.84 3.16
CA ILE A 65 21.68 -0.23 3.73
C ILE A 65 22.40 -1.15 4.74
N ARG A 66 21.66 -2.02 5.45
CA ARG A 66 22.24 -2.90 6.48
C ARG A 66 22.78 -4.22 5.92
N GLY A 67 22.39 -4.59 4.70
CA GLY A 67 22.78 -5.85 4.05
C GLY A 67 23.82 -5.72 2.93
N ALA A 68 24.23 -4.49 2.60
CA ALA A 68 25.32 -4.17 1.66
C ALA A 68 26.61 -3.83 2.43
#